data_AF-A0A6B3GBN3-F1
#
_entry.id   AF-A0A6B3GBN3-F1
#
_cell.length_a   1.000
_cell.length_b   1.000
_cell.length_c   1.000
_cell.angle_alpha   90.00
_cell.angle_beta   90.00
_cell.angle_gamma   90.00
#
_symmetry.space_group_name_H-M   'P 1'
#
loop_
_entity.id
_entity.type
_entity.pdbx_description
1 polymer ?
#
loop_
_entity_poly.entity_id
_entity_poly.type
_entity_poly.pdbx_seq_one_letter_code
_entity_poly.pdbx_strand_id
1 'polypeptide(L)'
;LHAFAEVRRARPDARLRIFGAPADGDEATTYLAHCTALAAQLFPDEATGAHTEGSSPVTFEEIGGPEIPDLAEAYGAGGVIVLSSTVEGFPVSLVEAMFCGRATVSTDVGAVVEVIGGTGLVVPPRNPKALADACVALLRDPERRARLGAAARARAL
;
A
#
# COMPACT_ATOMS: atom_id res chain seq x y z
N LEU A 1 -5.97 -6.64 0.06
CA LEU A 1 -5.57 -7.98 0.57
C LEU A 1 -5.44 -9.03 -0.52
N HIS A 2 -6.47 -9.32 -1.33
CA HIS A 2 -6.34 -10.31 -2.44
C HIS A 2 -5.20 -10.01 -3.42
N ALA A 3 -5.03 -8.75 -3.84
CA ALA A 3 -3.89 -8.37 -4.69
C ALA A 3 -2.55 -8.68 -4.03
N PHE A 4 -2.44 -8.46 -2.72
CA PHE A 4 -1.20 -8.75 -1.99
C PHE A 4 -0.94 -10.26 -1.86
N ALA A 5 -1.97 -11.09 -1.77
CA ALA A 5 -1.78 -12.55 -1.85
C ALA A 5 -1.12 -12.96 -3.18
N GLU A 6 -1.52 -12.34 -4.30
CA GLU A 6 -0.86 -12.55 -5.60
C GLU A 6 0.56 -11.98 -5.63
N VAL A 7 0.80 -10.79 -5.05
CA VAL A 7 2.16 -10.23 -4.90
C VAL A 7 3.05 -11.21 -4.14
N ARG A 8 2.58 -11.76 -3.02
CA ARG A 8 3.34 -12.65 -2.14
C ARG A 8 3.66 -13.99 -2.80
N ARG A 9 2.77 -14.52 -3.65
CA ARG A 9 3.08 -15.68 -4.51
C ARG A 9 4.26 -15.42 -5.44
N ALA A 10 4.36 -14.20 -5.99
CA ALA A 10 5.44 -13.81 -6.90
C ALA A 10 6.70 -13.30 -6.19
N ARG A 11 6.56 -12.84 -4.94
CA ARG A 11 7.58 -12.25 -4.06
C ARG A 11 7.32 -12.66 -2.60
N PRO A 12 7.77 -13.86 -2.17
CA PRO A 12 7.52 -14.37 -0.81
C PRO A 12 8.10 -13.49 0.31
N ASP A 13 9.08 -12.65 -0.01
CA ASP A 13 9.69 -11.69 0.90
C ASP A 13 8.84 -10.43 1.12
N ALA A 14 7.90 -10.11 0.22
CA ALA A 14 7.12 -8.87 0.26
C ALA A 14 6.26 -8.76 1.53
N ARG A 15 6.25 -7.58 2.15
CA ARG A 15 5.39 -7.23 3.28
C ARG A 15 4.40 -6.14 2.87
N LEU A 16 3.18 -6.21 3.40
CA LEU A 16 2.15 -5.19 3.26
C LEU A 16 1.97 -4.52 4.61
N ARG A 17 2.17 -3.20 4.65
CA ARG A 17 1.92 -2.37 5.82
C ARG A 17 0.75 -1.46 5.50
N ILE A 18 -0.30 -1.51 6.30
CA ILE A 18 -1.50 -0.68 6.15
C ILE A 18 -1.52 0.30 7.31
N PHE A 19 -1.42 1.58 6.99
CA PHE A 19 -1.42 2.64 7.98
C PHE A 19 -2.81 3.28 8.07
N GLY A 20 -3.27 3.54 9.29
CA GLY A 20 -4.53 4.22 9.55
C GLY A 20 -4.37 5.25 10.66
N ALA A 21 -5.30 6.22 10.68
CA ALA A 21 -5.58 6.97 11.89
C ALA A 21 -6.19 6.03 12.95
N PRO A 22 -6.18 6.40 14.24
CA PRO A 22 -6.90 5.67 15.28
C PRO A 22 -8.33 5.39 14.81
N ALA A 23 -8.80 4.16 14.98
CA ALA A 23 -10.15 3.77 14.56
C ALA A 23 -11.18 4.42 15.48
N ASP A 24 -11.59 5.64 15.18
CA ASP A 24 -12.64 6.34 15.91
C ASP A 24 -14.02 5.87 15.43
N GLY A 25 -14.74 5.16 16.29
CA GLY A 25 -16.11 4.70 16.06
C GLY A 25 -16.27 3.26 15.58
N ASP A 26 -17.52 2.79 15.63
CA ASP A 26 -17.87 1.38 15.44
C ASP A 26 -17.61 0.89 14.00
N GLU A 27 -17.80 1.75 13.00
CA GLU A 27 -17.60 1.39 11.59
C GLU A 27 -16.13 1.13 11.25
N ALA A 28 -15.24 2.04 11.67
CA ALA A 28 -13.79 1.91 11.44
C ALA A 28 -13.24 0.66 12.16
N THR A 29 -13.68 0.44 13.39
CA THR A 29 -13.30 -0.75 14.19
C THR A 29 -13.77 -2.04 13.53
N THR A 30 -15.01 -2.07 13.03
CA THR A 30 -15.57 -3.23 12.32
C THR A 30 -14.81 -3.51 11.03
N TYR A 31 -14.48 -2.46 10.26
CA TYR A 31 -13.74 -2.61 9.00
C TYR A 31 -12.32 -3.12 9.23
N LEU A 32 -11.62 -2.62 10.25
CA LEU A 32 -10.31 -3.12 10.64
C LEU A 32 -10.38 -4.59 11.05
N ALA A 33 -11.35 -4.97 11.89
CA ALA A 33 -11.56 -6.36 12.30
C ALA A 33 -11.81 -7.28 11.08
N HIS A 34 -12.60 -6.82 10.10
CA HIS A 34 -12.83 -7.54 8.86
C HIS A 34 -11.53 -7.72 8.04
N CYS A 35 -10.73 -6.67 7.91
CA CYS A 35 -9.46 -6.72 7.18
C CYS A 35 -8.46 -7.67 7.86
N THR A 36 -8.36 -7.63 9.19
CA THR A 36 -7.51 -8.52 9.98
C THR A 36 -7.93 -9.98 9.82
N ALA A 37 -9.23 -10.27 9.88
CA ALA A 37 -9.75 -11.62 9.66
C ALA A 37 -9.45 -12.13 8.24
N LEU A 38 -9.62 -11.28 7.22
CA LEU A 38 -9.30 -11.63 5.83
C LEU A 38 -7.79 -11.86 5.64
N ALA A 39 -6.93 -11.08 6.29
CA ALA A 39 -5.49 -11.31 6.26
C ALA A 39 -5.12 -12.68 6.86
N ALA A 40 -5.68 -13.04 8.02
CA ALA A 40 -5.45 -14.34 8.65
C ALA A 40 -5.95 -15.52 7.77
N GLN A 41 -7.08 -15.35 7.08
CA GLN A 41 -7.59 -16.36 6.14
C GLN A 41 -6.69 -16.55 4.91
N LEU A 42 -6.10 -15.46 4.40
CA LEU A 42 -5.23 -15.50 3.23
C LEU A 42 -3.82 -16.02 3.55
N PHE A 43 -3.38 -15.91 4.81
CA PHE A 43 -2.03 -16.27 5.26
C PHE A 43 -2.06 -17.13 6.56
N PRO A 44 -2.72 -18.31 6.56
CA PRO A 44 -2.96 -19.09 7.78
C PRO A 44 -1.68 -19.69 8.40
N ASP A 45 -0.74 -20.14 7.56
CA ASP A 45 0.49 -20.82 8.01
C ASP A 45 1.52 -19.85 8.61
N GLU A 46 1.37 -18.56 8.33
CA GLU A 46 2.24 -17.50 8.85
C GLU A 46 1.73 -16.92 10.18
N ALA A 47 0.54 -17.34 10.63
CA ALA A 47 -0.03 -16.97 11.92
C ALA A 47 0.30 -17.95 13.06
N THR A 48 0.84 -19.15 12.76
CA THR A 48 0.87 -20.30 13.70
C THR A 48 2.26 -20.74 14.20
N GLY A 49 3.33 -19.99 13.93
CA GLY A 49 4.68 -20.34 14.39
C GLY A 49 4.97 -20.00 15.86
N ALA A 50 4.79 -20.95 16.78
CA ALA A 50 4.97 -20.75 18.22
C ALA A 50 6.43 -20.44 18.70
N HIS A 51 7.47 -20.51 17.86
CA HIS A 51 8.85 -20.20 18.27
C HIS A 51 9.72 -19.46 17.22
N THR A 52 9.08 -18.78 16.28
CA THR A 52 9.71 -17.71 15.49
C THR A 52 8.65 -16.62 15.39
N GLU A 53 8.95 -15.39 15.83
CA GLU A 53 8.14 -14.20 15.57
C GLU A 53 8.07 -13.94 14.05
N GLY A 54 7.33 -14.78 13.34
CA GLY A 54 6.97 -14.60 11.95
C GLY A 54 5.85 -13.58 11.92
N SER A 55 6.21 -12.31 12.03
CA SER A 55 5.27 -11.20 11.88
C SER A 55 4.45 -11.41 10.61
N SER A 56 3.13 -11.45 10.77
CA SER A 56 2.15 -11.55 9.68
C SER A 56 2.62 -10.73 8.48
N PRO A 57 2.50 -11.25 7.25
CA PRO A 57 2.97 -10.52 6.08
C PRO A 57 2.15 -9.26 5.80
N VAL A 58 1.04 -9.10 6.52
CA VAL A 58 0.21 -7.91 6.58
C VAL A 58 0.23 -7.35 7.99
N THR A 59 0.65 -6.10 8.15
CA THR A 59 0.54 -5.34 9.40
C THR A 59 -0.48 -4.21 9.24
N PHE A 60 -1.18 -3.91 10.34
CA PHE A 60 -2.06 -2.75 10.46
C PHE A 60 -1.47 -1.87 11.57
N GLU A 61 -1.11 -0.64 11.23
CA GLU A 61 -0.30 0.23 12.07
C GLU A 61 -0.96 1.61 12.20
N GLU A 62 -0.87 2.18 13.40
CA GLU A 62 -1.45 3.48 13.71
C GLU A 62 -0.41 4.59 13.53
N ILE A 63 -0.81 5.66 12.85
CA ILE A 63 0.02 6.87 12.71
C ILE A 63 -0.15 7.73 13.97
N GLY A 64 0.97 8.23 14.50
CA GLY A 64 1.03 9.00 15.75
C GLY A 64 1.56 8.18 16.94
N GLY A 65 1.82 6.89 16.75
CA GLY A 65 2.48 6.02 17.73
C GLY A 65 4.01 6.16 17.73
N PRO A 66 4.72 5.51 18.68
CA PRO A 66 6.17 5.57 18.77
C PRO A 66 6.90 4.95 17.57
N GLU A 67 6.29 3.98 16.89
CA GLU A 67 6.87 3.30 15.72
C GLU A 67 6.67 4.08 14.42
N ILE A 68 5.55 4.80 14.30
CA ILE A 68 5.15 5.60 13.13
C ILE A 68 4.66 6.95 13.65
N PRO A 69 5.58 7.88 13.97
CA PRO A 69 5.23 9.14 14.63
C PRO A 69 4.46 10.08 13.70
N ASP A 70 4.68 9.97 12.40
CA ASP A 70 4.02 10.80 11.40
C ASP A 70 3.82 10.07 10.07
N LEU A 71 3.11 10.75 9.17
CA LEU A 71 2.75 10.23 7.87
C LEU A 71 3.95 10.14 6.91
N ALA A 72 4.98 10.98 7.08
CA ALA A 72 6.19 10.91 6.26
C ALA A 72 6.98 9.63 6.55
N GLU A 73 7.05 9.21 7.82
CA GLU A 73 7.62 7.91 8.21
C GLU A 73 6.79 6.74 7.65
N ALA A 74 5.45 6.84 7.67
CA ALA A 74 4.57 5.83 7.07
C ALA A 74 4.81 5.65 5.56
N TYR A 75 4.90 6.75 4.80
CA TYR A 75 5.28 6.68 3.38
C TYR A 75 6.74 6.23 3.20
N GLY A 76 7.63 6.63 4.11
CA GLY A 76 9.05 6.31 4.13
C GLY A 76 9.34 4.81 4.26
N ALA A 77 8.51 4.13 5.05
CA ALA A 77 8.55 2.69 5.30
C ALA A 77 8.27 1.84 4.05
N GLY A 78 7.55 2.37 3.05
CA GLY A 78 7.15 1.64 1.86
C GLY A 78 8.14 1.78 0.70
N GLY A 79 8.44 0.67 0.00
CA GLY A 79 9.13 0.74 -1.29
C GLY A 79 8.19 1.15 -2.45
N VAL A 80 6.93 0.74 -2.37
CA VAL A 80 5.85 1.06 -3.31
C VAL A 80 4.64 1.45 -2.49
N ILE A 81 4.03 2.58 -2.79
CA ILE A 81 2.80 3.04 -2.12
C ILE A 81 1.60 2.69 -3.01
N VAL A 82 0.57 2.12 -2.41
CA VAL A 82 -0.59 1.60 -3.14
C VAL A 82 -1.84 2.35 -2.72
N LEU A 83 -2.54 2.94 -3.69
CA LEU A 83 -3.87 3.53 -3.49
C LEU A 83 -4.89 2.69 -4.25
N SER A 84 -5.65 1.85 -3.54
CA SER A 84 -6.61 0.92 -4.16
C SER A 84 -8.07 1.35 -4.01
N SER A 85 -8.34 2.65 -3.97
CA SER A 85 -9.67 3.23 -3.81
C SER A 85 -10.64 2.78 -4.92
N THR A 86 -11.92 2.65 -4.61
CA THR A 86 -12.97 2.38 -5.63
C THR A 86 -13.78 3.62 -5.97
N VAL A 87 -13.70 4.66 -5.14
CA VAL A 87 -14.26 5.99 -5.34
C VAL A 87 -13.23 6.95 -4.78
N GLU A 88 -12.96 8.04 -5.49
CA GLU A 88 -12.00 9.05 -5.09
C GLU A 88 -12.43 10.41 -5.66
N GLY A 89 -12.17 11.48 -4.91
CA GLY A 89 -12.31 12.84 -5.42
C GLY A 89 -10.95 13.33 -5.89
N PHE A 90 -10.20 13.93 -4.95
CA PHE A 90 -8.81 14.29 -5.12
C PHE A 90 -7.95 13.49 -4.13
N PRO A 91 -7.04 12.63 -4.61
CA PRO A 91 -6.29 11.71 -3.76
C PRO A 91 -5.13 12.41 -3.04
N VAL A 92 -5.40 13.03 -1.90
CA VAL A 92 -4.36 13.74 -1.09
C VAL A 92 -3.24 12.79 -0.68
N SER A 93 -3.57 11.58 -0.24
CA SER A 93 -2.57 10.58 0.18
C SER A 93 -1.60 10.17 -0.92
N LEU A 94 -2.07 10.17 -2.17
CA LEU A 94 -1.22 9.93 -3.33
C LEU A 94 -0.24 11.09 -3.54
N VAL A 95 -0.68 12.34 -3.42
CA VAL A 95 0.19 13.52 -3.56
C VAL A 95 1.27 13.52 -2.46
N GLU A 96 0.91 13.21 -1.22
CA GLU A 96 1.87 13.11 -0.11
C GLU A 96 2.90 12.00 -0.36
N ALA A 97 2.47 10.82 -0.82
CA ALA A 97 3.38 9.75 -1.22
C ALA A 97 4.35 10.18 -2.34
N MET A 98 3.85 10.96 -3.31
CA MET A 98 4.66 11.55 -4.37
C MET A 98 5.69 12.54 -3.80
N PHE A 99 5.30 13.42 -2.87
CA PHE A 99 6.24 14.32 -2.17
C PHE A 99 7.36 13.57 -1.45
N CYS A 100 7.06 12.41 -0.86
CA CYS A 100 8.03 11.52 -0.24
C CYS A 100 8.93 10.76 -1.24
N GLY A 101 8.79 11.01 -2.55
CA GLY A 101 9.58 10.39 -3.60
C GLY A 101 9.32 8.91 -3.77
N ARG A 102 8.10 8.45 -3.46
CA ARG A 102 7.73 7.04 -3.52
C ARG A 102 7.08 6.71 -4.86
N ALA A 103 7.41 5.54 -5.40
CA ALA A 103 6.72 5.02 -6.57
C ALA A 103 5.32 4.57 -6.17
N THR A 104 4.32 4.95 -6.96
CA THR A 104 2.92 4.71 -6.66
C THR A 104 2.29 3.73 -7.64
N VAL A 105 1.38 2.90 -7.12
CA VAL A 105 0.45 2.10 -7.91
C VAL A 105 -0.96 2.46 -7.44
N SER A 106 -1.79 2.97 -8.35
CA SER A 106 -3.10 3.51 -7.98
C SER A 106 -4.21 3.02 -8.89
N THR A 107 -5.43 2.96 -8.38
CA THR A 107 -6.62 2.64 -9.17
C THR A 107 -7.11 3.84 -9.98
N ASP A 108 -7.60 3.58 -11.19
CA ASP A 108 -8.16 4.60 -12.09
C ASP A 108 -9.54 5.07 -11.62
N VAL A 109 -9.55 5.99 -10.65
CA VAL A 109 -10.75 6.58 -10.06
C VAL A 109 -10.49 8.05 -9.72
N GLY A 110 -11.54 8.88 -9.79
CA GLY A 110 -11.43 10.31 -9.46
C GLY A 110 -10.37 11.02 -10.30
N ALA A 111 -9.57 11.86 -9.65
CA ALA A 111 -8.47 12.60 -10.28
C ALA A 111 -7.11 11.86 -10.28
N VAL A 112 -7.07 10.53 -10.07
CA VAL A 112 -5.82 9.77 -9.90
C VAL A 112 -4.91 9.86 -11.13
N VAL A 113 -5.46 9.73 -12.34
CA VAL A 113 -4.68 9.76 -13.59
C VAL A 113 -4.04 11.13 -13.79
N GLU A 114 -4.80 12.19 -13.54
CA GLU A 114 -4.37 13.58 -13.64
C GLU A 114 -3.29 13.90 -12.60
N VAL A 115 -3.46 13.44 -11.35
CA VAL A 115 -2.47 13.62 -10.29
C VAL A 115 -1.17 12.90 -10.64
N ILE A 116 -1.23 11.63 -11.07
CA ILE A 116 -0.03 10.85 -11.41
C ILE A 116 0.69 11.40 -12.63
N GLY A 117 -0.02 11.84 -13.67
CA GLY A 117 0.60 12.44 -14.86
C GLY A 117 1.73 11.60 -15.48
N GLY A 118 1.63 10.27 -15.42
CA GLY A 118 2.63 9.33 -15.94
C GLY A 118 3.84 9.03 -15.03
N THR A 119 3.90 9.55 -13.81
CA THR A 119 5.03 9.32 -12.88
C THR A 119 4.81 8.12 -11.93
N GLY A 120 3.78 7.32 -12.18
CA GLY A 120 3.35 6.17 -11.38
C GLY A 120 2.55 5.20 -12.25
N LEU A 121 2.16 4.05 -11.70
CA LEU A 121 1.34 3.07 -12.41
C LEU A 121 -0.13 3.24 -12.06
N VAL A 122 -0.99 3.24 -13.08
CA VAL A 122 -2.44 3.27 -12.90
C VAL A 122 -3.03 1.96 -13.40
N VAL A 123 -3.95 1.38 -12.62
CA VAL A 123 -4.63 0.11 -12.93
C VAL A 123 -6.14 0.24 -12.79
N PRO A 124 -6.96 -0.61 -13.45
CA PRO A 124 -8.41 -0.58 -13.26
C PRO A 124 -8.81 -0.85 -11.79
N PRO A 125 -9.83 -0.15 -11.24
CA PRO A 125 -10.38 -0.48 -9.93
C PRO A 125 -11.01 -1.88 -9.92
N ARG A 126 -11.10 -2.47 -8.72
CA ARG A 126 -11.66 -3.83 -8.51
C ARG A 126 -10.98 -4.93 -9.33
N ASN A 127 -9.72 -4.73 -9.73
CA ASN A 127 -8.90 -5.73 -10.40
C ASN A 127 -7.66 -6.09 -9.56
N PRO A 128 -7.79 -7.05 -8.61
CA PRO A 128 -6.68 -7.45 -7.75
C PRO A 128 -5.45 -7.95 -8.53
N LYS A 129 -5.66 -8.61 -9.67
CA LYS A 129 -4.58 -9.12 -10.50
C LYS A 129 -3.78 -7.99 -11.13
N ALA A 130 -4.45 -7.01 -11.75
CA ALA A 130 -3.75 -5.87 -12.35
C ALA A 130 -2.96 -5.06 -11.30
N LEU A 131 -3.56 -4.85 -10.12
CA LEU A 131 -2.87 -4.19 -9.00
C LEU A 131 -1.64 -4.98 -8.55
N ALA A 132 -1.76 -6.30 -8.42
CA ALA A 132 -0.64 -7.17 -8.04
C ALA A 132 0.48 -7.16 -9.08
N ASP A 133 0.15 -7.31 -10.37
CA ASP A 133 1.10 -7.35 -11.47
C ASP A 133 1.90 -6.03 -11.54
N ALA A 134 1.24 -4.87 -11.33
CA ALA A 134 1.89 -3.57 -11.26
C ALA A 134 2.83 -3.43 -10.04
N CYS A 135 2.39 -3.87 -8.86
CA CYS A 135 3.23 -3.90 -7.66
C CYS A 135 4.47 -4.78 -7.85
N VAL A 136 4.29 -6.00 -8.39
CA VAL A 136 5.38 -6.94 -8.66
C VAL A 136 6.38 -6.36 -9.65
N ALA A 137 5.91 -5.68 -10.71
CA ALA A 137 6.78 -5.03 -11.67
C ALA A 137 7.72 -4.01 -11.02
N LEU A 138 7.22 -3.19 -10.09
CA LEU A 138 8.05 -2.21 -9.36
C LEU A 138 8.93 -2.86 -8.28
N LEU A 139 8.44 -3.91 -7.62
CA LEU A 139 9.24 -4.63 -6.62
C LEU A 139 10.42 -5.37 -7.26
N ARG A 140 10.29 -5.84 -8.51
CA ARG A 140 11.35 -6.52 -9.27
C ARG A 140 12.35 -5.58 -9.93
N ASP A 141 12.03 -4.29 -10.07
CA ASP A 141 12.87 -3.30 -10.74
C ASP A 141 13.10 -2.08 -9.82
N PRO A 142 14.09 -2.17 -8.89
CA PRO A 142 14.40 -1.08 -7.97
C PRO A 142 14.81 0.22 -8.66
N GLU A 143 15.46 0.15 -9.82
CA GLU A 143 15.87 1.34 -10.58
C GLU A 143 14.67 2.06 -11.16
N ARG A 144 13.75 1.33 -11.81
CA ARG A 144 12.50 1.92 -12.31
C ARG A 144 11.68 2.50 -11.19
N ARG A 145 11.61 1.81 -10.05
CA ARG A 145 10.95 2.31 -8.84
C ARG A 145 11.56 3.63 -8.37
N ALA A 146 12.89 3.73 -8.30
CA ALA A 146 13.57 4.96 -7.92
C ALA A 146 13.33 6.10 -8.93
N ARG A 147 13.38 5.81 -10.24
CA ARG A 147 13.10 6.80 -11.30
C ARG A 147 11.68 7.35 -11.22
N LEU A 148 10.68 6.47 -11.06
CA LEU A 148 9.28 6.87 -10.92
C LEU A 148 9.06 7.69 -9.65
N GLY A 149 9.65 7.28 -8.52
CA GLY A 149 9.59 8.04 -7.27
C GLY A 149 10.18 9.44 -7.39
N ALA A 150 11.34 9.59 -8.06
CA ALA A 150 11.94 10.88 -8.31
C ALA A 150 11.07 11.77 -9.23
N ALA A 151 10.52 11.20 -10.31
CA ALA A 151 9.62 11.92 -11.21
C ALA A 151 8.32 12.35 -10.51
N ALA A 152 7.76 11.48 -9.66
CA ALA A 152 6.59 11.77 -8.85
C ALA A 152 6.83 12.95 -7.90
N ARG A 153 7.98 12.98 -7.23
CA ARG A 153 8.37 14.11 -6.37
C ARG A 153 8.52 15.40 -7.15
N ALA A 154 9.21 15.37 -8.30
CA ALA A 154 9.40 16.54 -9.14
C ALA A 154 8.07 17.12 -9.67
N ARG A 155 7.05 16.26 -9.85
CA ARG A 155 5.70 16.68 -10.25
C ARG A 155 4.90 17.29 -9.10
N ALA A 156 5.12 16.84 -7.87
CA ALA A 156 4.39 17.31 -6.69
C ALA A 156 4.89 18.67 -6.17
N LEU A 157 6.17 19.01 -6.42
CA LEU A 157 6.79 20.30 -6.08
C LEU A 157 6.34 21.44 -7.00
#